data_AF-A0A2V9Q894-F1
#
_entry.id   AF-A0A2V9Q894-F1
#
_cell.length_a   1.000
_cell.length_b   1.000
_cell.length_c   1.000
_cell.angle_alpha   90.00
_cell.angle_beta   90.00
_cell.angle_gamma   90.00
#
_symmetry.space_group_name_H-M   'P 1'
#
loop_
_entity.id
_entity.type
_entity.pdbx_description
1 polymer ?
#
loop_
_entity_poly.entity_id
_entity_poly.type
_entity_poly.pdbx_seq_one_letter_code
_entity_poly.pdbx_strand_id
1 'polypeptide(L)'
;MPAQDGLWYKDAIIYQVHVRAFYDSTGDGNGDFRGLAQRLDYLQDLGINAIWLMPFFPSPLRDDGYDISDYRSVNPTYGTLDDFKVFL
;
A
#
# COMPACT_ATOMS: atom_id res chain seq x y z
N MET A 1 -10.90 25.31 -26.02
CA MET A 1 -10.20 24.16 -25.42
C MET A 1 -10.66 24.09 -23.97
N PRO A 2 -11.23 22.99 -23.47
CA PRO A 2 -11.45 22.88 -22.03
C PRO A 2 -10.10 23.02 -21.32
N ALA A 3 -10.06 23.77 -20.22
CA ALA A 3 -8.86 23.92 -19.42
C ALA A 3 -8.40 22.52 -19.00
N GLN A 4 -7.12 22.23 -19.23
CA GLN A 4 -6.48 21.07 -18.63
C GLN A 4 -6.30 21.42 -17.15
N ASP A 5 -7.37 21.27 -16.36
CA ASP A 5 -7.29 21.38 -14.90
C ASP A 5 -6.20 20.39 -14.49
N GLY A 6 -5.01 20.87 -14.09
CA GLY A 6 -3.80 20.08 -13.80
C GLY A 6 -3.93 19.16 -12.57
N LEU A 7 -5.07 18.50 -12.45
CA LEU A 7 -5.49 17.59 -11.40
C LEU A 7 -4.89 16.22 -11.73
N TRP A 8 -3.74 15.93 -11.11
CA TRP A 8 -2.93 14.73 -11.37
C TRP A 8 -3.74 13.42 -11.40
N TYR A 9 -4.78 13.30 -10.56
CA TYR A 9 -5.57 12.08 -10.40
C TYR A 9 -6.46 11.76 -11.61
N LYS A 10 -6.76 12.73 -12.48
CA LYS A 10 -7.56 12.49 -13.69
C LYS A 10 -6.80 11.69 -14.75
N ASP A 11 -5.47 11.82 -14.75
CA ASP A 11 -4.55 11.14 -15.68
C ASP A 11 -3.73 10.05 -14.99
N ALA A 12 -4.07 9.71 -13.73
CA ALA A 12 -3.34 8.72 -12.94
C ALA A 12 -3.60 7.29 -13.42
N ILE A 13 -2.54 6.50 -13.52
CA ILE A 13 -2.59 5.05 -13.67
C ILE A 13 -2.40 4.48 -12.27
N ILE A 14 -3.52 4.16 -11.63
CA ILE A 14 -3.58 3.73 -10.23
C ILE A 14 -3.43 2.21 -10.15
N TYR A 15 -2.53 1.74 -9.29
CA TYR A 15 -2.38 0.33 -8.97
C TYR A 15 -2.85 0.07 -7.53
N GLN A 16 -3.86 -0.76 -7.37
CA GLN A 16 -4.33 -1.17 -6.04
C GLN A 16 -3.46 -2.30 -5.49
N VAL A 17 -2.97 -2.15 -4.26
CA VAL A 17 -2.08 -3.12 -3.61
C VAL A 17 -2.67 -3.59 -2.29
N HIS A 18 -2.72 -4.91 -2.12
CA HIS A 18 -2.92 -5.55 -0.83
C HIS A 18 -1.55 -5.90 -0.22
N VAL A 19 -1.11 -5.18 0.83
CA VAL A 19 0.24 -5.36 1.41
C VAL A 19 0.52 -6.82 1.75
N ARG A 20 -0.41 -7.48 2.46
CA ARG A 20 -0.32 -8.91 2.81
C ARG A 20 -0.08 -9.87 1.65
N ALA A 21 -0.58 -9.59 0.45
CA ALA A 21 -0.57 -10.54 -0.66
C ALA A 21 0.48 -10.20 -1.72
N PHE A 22 1.17 -9.06 -1.59
CA PHE A 22 2.00 -8.54 -2.66
C PHE A 22 3.42 -9.10 -2.66
N TYR A 23 4.17 -8.91 -1.56
CA TYR A 23 5.53 -9.41 -1.47
C TYR A 23 5.97 -9.60 -0.02
N ASP A 24 6.29 -10.84 0.34
CA ASP A 24 6.78 -11.26 1.66
C ASP A 24 8.31 -11.13 1.71
N SER A 25 8.81 -10.24 2.59
CA SER A 25 10.25 -10.03 2.76
C SER A 25 10.84 -10.77 3.96
N THR A 26 10.01 -11.32 4.84
CA THR A 26 10.41 -11.98 6.09
C THR A 26 10.38 -13.50 5.97
N GLY A 27 9.63 -14.03 5.00
CA GLY A 27 9.38 -15.46 4.79
C GLY A 27 8.32 -16.05 5.72
N ASP A 28 7.47 -15.22 6.33
CA ASP A 28 6.42 -15.66 7.25
C ASP A 28 5.06 -15.98 6.59
N GLY A 29 4.97 -15.78 5.28
CA GLY A 29 3.77 -16.00 4.47
C GLY A 29 2.87 -14.78 4.32
N ASN A 30 3.23 -13.62 4.88
CA ASN A 30 2.54 -12.35 4.68
C ASN A 30 3.47 -11.32 4.07
N GLY A 31 2.93 -10.57 3.10
CA GLY A 31 3.58 -9.37 2.60
C GLY A 31 3.57 -8.24 3.61
N ASP A 32 4.59 -7.40 3.51
CA ASP A 32 4.91 -6.35 4.47
C ASP A 32 5.40 -5.08 3.76
N PHE A 33 5.47 -3.96 4.49
CA PHE A 33 5.87 -2.68 3.88
C PHE A 33 7.32 -2.65 3.39
N ARG A 34 8.25 -3.39 4.01
CA ARG A 34 9.63 -3.46 3.51
C ARG A 34 9.68 -4.22 2.20
N GLY A 35 8.89 -5.29 2.10
CA GLY A 35 8.71 -6.06 0.89
C GLY A 35 8.08 -5.24 -0.24
N LEU A 36 7.04 -4.48 0.06
CA LEU A 36 6.42 -3.57 -0.90
C LEU A 36 7.41 -2.49 -1.38
N ALA A 37 8.19 -1.90 -0.47
CA ALA A 37 9.21 -0.90 -0.82
C ALA A 37 10.28 -1.45 -1.77
N GLN A 38 10.71 -2.71 -1.59
CA GLN A 38 11.68 -3.38 -2.49
C GLN A 38 11.17 -3.58 -3.93
N ARG A 39 9.86 -3.40 -4.15
CA ARG A 39 9.20 -3.65 -5.44
C ARG A 39 8.65 -2.37 -6.07
N LEU A 40 8.98 -1.19 -5.52
CA LEU A 40 8.61 0.10 -6.11
C LEU A 40 9.21 0.28 -7.51
N ASP A 41 10.44 -0.16 -7.76
CA ASP A 41 11.06 -0.10 -9.09
C ASP A 41 10.24 -0.91 -10.12
N TYR A 42 9.75 -2.10 -9.75
CA TYR A 42 8.86 -2.89 -10.60
C TYR A 42 7.55 -2.16 -10.92
N LEU A 43 6.95 -1.53 -9.92
CA LEU A 43 5.70 -0.78 -10.10
C LEU A 43 5.93 0.46 -10.99
N GLN A 44 7.06 1.14 -10.82
CA GLN A 44 7.46 2.25 -11.68
C GLN A 44 7.69 1.80 -13.12
N ASP A 45 8.40 0.69 -13.33
CA ASP A 45 8.66 0.10 -14.65
C ASP A 45 7.36 -0.35 -15.35
N LEU A 46 6.36 -0.78 -14.58
CA LEU A 46 5.01 -1.07 -15.09
C LEU A 46 4.30 0.18 -15.63
N GLY A 47 4.75 1.38 -15.24
CA GLY A 47 4.24 2.67 -15.72
C GLY A 47 3.14 3.27 -14.84
N ILE A 48 2.94 2.75 -13.62
CA ILE A 48 1.96 3.30 -12.68
C ILE A 48 2.52 4.58 -12.06
N ASN A 49 1.65 5.52 -11.71
CA ASN A 49 2.06 6.78 -11.07
C ASN A 49 1.33 7.06 -9.75
N ALA A 50 0.50 6.12 -9.31
CA ALA A 50 -0.18 6.19 -8.02
C ALA A 50 -0.45 4.78 -7.48
N ILE A 51 -0.27 4.61 -6.17
CA ILE A 51 -0.58 3.37 -5.45
C ILE A 51 -1.80 3.62 -4.57
N TRP A 52 -2.78 2.72 -4.63
CA TRP A 52 -3.90 2.68 -3.68
C TRP A 52 -3.73 1.46 -2.76
N LEU A 53 -3.43 1.71 -1.50
CA LEU A 53 -3.32 0.65 -0.50
C LEU A 53 -4.70 0.19 -0.01
N MET A 54 -4.90 -1.12 0.04
CA MET A 54 -5.96 -1.73 0.84
C MET A 54 -5.68 -1.53 2.35
N PRO A 55 -6.67 -1.71 3.24
CA PRO A 55 -6.48 -1.47 4.67
C PRO A 55 -5.30 -2.23 5.27
N PHE A 56 -4.40 -1.50 5.94
CA PHE A 56 -3.19 -2.04 6.57
C PHE A 56 -3.11 -1.70 8.07
N PHE A 57 -4.19 -1.17 8.63
CA PHE A 57 -4.32 -0.82 10.05
C PHE A 57 -4.58 -2.08 10.90
N PRO A 58 -4.35 -2.04 12.23
CA PRO A 58 -4.83 -3.09 13.12
C PRO A 58 -6.32 -3.33 12.92
N SER A 59 -6.66 -4.61 12.82
CA SER A 59 -8.02 -5.09 12.59
C SER A 59 -8.12 -6.52 13.14
N PRO A 60 -9.28 -6.92 13.69
CA PRO A 60 -9.57 -8.33 14.00
C PRO A 60 -9.70 -9.23 12.76
N LEU A 61 -9.63 -8.65 11.55
CA LEU A 61 -9.68 -9.28 10.25
C LEU A 61 -10.99 -10.06 9.99
N ARG A 62 -12.12 -9.56 10.50
CA ARG A 62 -13.44 -10.13 10.20
C ARG A 62 -13.93 -9.71 8.81
N ASP A 63 -13.40 -8.61 8.30
CA ASP A 63 -13.66 -8.08 6.96
C ASP A 63 -12.35 -7.70 6.26
N ASP A 64 -11.36 -8.59 6.31
CA ASP A 64 -10.06 -8.48 5.62
C ASP A 64 -9.36 -7.11 5.81
N GLY A 65 -9.44 -6.56 7.02
CA GLY A 65 -8.80 -5.29 7.37
C GLY A 65 -9.72 -4.06 7.31
N TYR A 66 -10.92 -4.16 6.74
CA TYR A 66 -11.88 -3.05 6.71
C TYR A 66 -12.55 -2.80 8.07
N ASP A 67 -12.56 -3.79 8.97
CA ASP A 67 -12.96 -3.67 10.37
C ASP A 67 -11.81 -3.14 11.25
N ILE A 68 -11.46 -1.87 11.05
CA ILE A 68 -10.30 -1.21 11.70
C ILE A 68 -10.53 -0.99 13.20
N SER A 69 -9.54 -1.35 14.02
CA SER A 69 -9.55 -1.13 15.48
C SER A 69 -8.71 0.06 15.93
N ASP A 70 -7.68 0.45 15.17
CA ASP A 70 -6.88 1.66 15.41
C ASP A 70 -6.41 2.30 14.09
N TYR A 71 -6.85 3.52 13.81
CA TYR A 71 -6.50 4.26 12.59
C TYR A 71 -5.13 4.94 12.64
N ARG A 72 -4.39 4.86 13.75
CA ARG A 72 -3.13 5.59 13.94
C ARG A 72 -1.87 4.70 13.91
N SER A 73 -2.05 3.39 13.80
CA SER A 73 -0.94 2.44 13.76
C SER A 73 -1.06 1.50 12.57
N VAL A 74 0.01 0.75 12.31
CA VAL A 74 0.08 -0.27 11.27
C VAL A 74 -0.20 -1.62 11.92
N ASN A 75 -0.91 -2.50 11.21
CA ASN A 75 -1.10 -3.88 11.66
C ASN A 75 0.28 -4.53 11.83
N PRO A 76 0.62 -5.10 13.00
CA PRO A 76 1.95 -5.68 13.25
C PRO A 76 2.38 -6.75 12.23
N THR A 77 1.42 -7.44 11.60
CA THR A 77 1.69 -8.40 10.52
C THR A 77 2.35 -7.75 9.28
N TYR A 78 2.14 -6.45 9.06
CA TYR A 78 2.66 -5.74 7.88
C TYR A 78 3.90 -4.88 8.20
N GLY A 79 4.36 -4.91 9.46
CA GLY A 79 5.50 -4.14 9.95
C GLY A 79 5.09 -3.05 10.94
N THR A 80 5.95 -2.03 11.06
CA THR A 80 5.78 -0.92 11.99
C THR A 80 5.34 0.36 11.28
N LEU A 81 4.92 1.37 12.06
CA LEU A 81 4.66 2.70 11.52
C LEU A 81 5.91 3.31 10.85
N ASP A 82 7.11 2.98 11.32
CA ASP A 82 8.35 3.47 10.72
C ASP A 82 8.66 2.77 9.40
N ASP A 83 8.32 1.48 9.26
CA ASP A 83 8.41 0.79 7.96
C ASP A 83 7.47 1.41 6.92
N PHE A 84 6.26 1.80 7.33
CA PHE A 84 5.34 2.54 6.47
C PHE A 84 5.88 3.93 6.07
N LYS A 85 6.52 4.66 7.00
CA LYS A 85 7.14 5.96 6.69
C LYS A 85 8.30 5.84 5.71
N VAL A 86 9.05 4.74 5.72
CA VAL A 86 10.12 4.50 4.76
C VAL A 86 9.56 4.20 3.36
N PHE A 87 8.38 3.57 3.29
CA PHE A 87 7.68 3.32 2.04
C PHE A 87 7.08 4.60 1.41
N LEU A 88 6.67 5.58 2.21
CA LEU A 88 6.05 6.84 1.78
C LEU A 88 7.03 7.80 1.11
#